data_AF-A0A2T2VWA9-F1
#
_entry.id   AF-A0A2T2VWA9-F1
#
_cell.length_a   1.000
_cell.length_b   1.000
_cell.length_c   1.000
_cell.angle_alpha   90.00
_cell.angle_beta   90.00
_cell.angle_gamma   90.00
#
_symmetry.space_group_name_H-M   'P 1'
#
loop_
_entity.id
_entity.type
_entity.pdbx_description
1 polymer ?
#
loop_
_entity_poly.entity_id
_entity_poly.type
_entity_poly.pdbx_seq_one_letter_code
_entity_poly.pdbx_strand_id
1 'polypeptide(L)'
;MSEHTEPLHFIEQIVEADLESGFSSDKLRFRFPPEPNGYLHIGHVKAIALNFNLGKRFNAPVNLRFDDTNPAKESLEFVNAIKSDIQWLGYEWAEERYASDYFDQLFAWAQEYYSSLSNFKEV
;
A
#
# COMPACT_ATOMS: atom_id res chain seq x y z
N MET A 1 26.52 -18.13 -22.23
CA MET A 1 25.72 -16.96 -21.81
C MET A 1 25.97 -16.82 -20.32
N SER A 2 26.69 -15.79 -19.88
CA SER A 2 26.91 -15.56 -18.46
C SER A 2 25.58 -15.18 -17.81
N GLU A 3 25.15 -15.93 -16.81
CA GLU A 3 24.07 -15.51 -15.92
C GLU A 3 24.60 -14.31 -15.12
N HIS A 4 24.23 -13.10 -15.55
CA HIS A 4 24.33 -11.92 -14.70
C HIS A 4 23.13 -11.93 -13.76
N THR A 5 23.31 -12.52 -12.58
CA THR A 5 22.38 -12.35 -11.46
C THR A 5 22.60 -10.94 -10.92
N GLU A 6 21.79 -9.99 -11.38
CA GLU A 6 21.73 -8.66 -10.78
C GLU A 6 21.45 -8.80 -9.28
N PRO A 7 22.18 -8.09 -8.41
CA PRO A 7 21.96 -8.16 -6.98
C PRO A 7 20.53 -7.73 -6.64
N LEU A 8 19.87 -8.49 -5.77
CA LEU A 8 18.51 -8.22 -5.33
C LEU A 8 18.40 -6.81 -4.72
N HIS A 9 17.29 -6.14 -5.00
CA HIS A 9 16.95 -4.90 -4.34
C HIS A 9 16.76 -5.18 -2.84
N PHE A 10 17.17 -4.27 -1.95
CA PHE A 10 17.14 -4.52 -0.50
C PHE A 10 15.75 -4.88 0.04
N ILE A 11 14.67 -4.39 -0.59
CA ILE A 11 13.29 -4.78 -0.23
C ILE A 11 13.00 -6.24 -0.60
N GLU A 12 13.52 -6.72 -1.73
CA GLU A 12 13.37 -8.14 -2.10
C GLU A 12 14.09 -9.03 -1.09
N GLN A 13 15.29 -8.62 -0.63
CA GLN A 13 16.03 -9.34 0.41
C GLN A 13 15.25 -9.41 1.73
N ILE A 14 14.60 -8.32 2.14
CA ILE A 14 13.76 -8.30 3.36
C ILE A 14 12.56 -9.24 3.19
N VAL A 15 11.87 -9.18 2.06
CA VAL A 15 10.71 -10.04 1.79
C VAL A 15 11.13 -11.51 1.76
N GLU A 16 12.24 -11.86 1.11
CA GLU A 16 12.77 -13.22 1.07
C GLU A 16 13.15 -13.72 2.48
N ALA A 17 13.85 -12.90 3.27
CA ALA A 17 14.20 -13.24 4.65
C ALA A 17 12.97 -13.48 5.54
N ASP A 18 11.93 -12.64 5.42
CA ASP A 18 10.68 -12.80 6.17
C ASP A 18 9.97 -14.12 5.79
N LEU A 19 9.91 -14.45 4.49
CA LEU A 19 9.33 -15.70 4.00
C LEU A 19 10.13 -16.92 4.49
N GLU A 20 11.46 -16.86 4.46
CA GLU A 20 12.35 -17.91 4.99
C GLU A 20 12.20 -18.09 6.50
N SER A 21 11.93 -17.01 7.24
CA SER A 21 11.68 -17.05 8.69
C SER A 21 10.30 -17.62 9.07
N GLY A 22 9.48 -17.98 8.08
CA GLY A 22 8.18 -18.60 8.27
C GLY A 22 7.00 -17.65 8.13
N PHE A 23 7.18 -16.44 7.61
CA PHE A 23 6.04 -15.58 7.25
C PHE A 23 5.24 -16.23 6.12
N SER A 24 3.91 -16.24 6.28
CA SER A 24 2.99 -16.91 5.36
C SER A 24 2.90 -16.15 4.03
N SER A 25 3.29 -16.78 2.92
CA SER A 25 3.25 -16.15 1.60
C SER A 25 1.85 -15.72 1.17
N ASP A 26 0.81 -16.44 1.59
CA ASP A 26 -0.60 -16.09 1.37
C ASP A 26 -1.05 -14.82 2.11
N LYS A 27 -0.28 -14.35 3.11
CA LYS A 27 -0.52 -13.10 3.83
C LYS A 27 0.29 -11.92 3.27
N LEU A 28 1.24 -12.17 2.37
CA LEU A 28 2.05 -11.10 1.77
C LEU A 28 1.16 -10.21 0.90
N ARG A 29 1.24 -8.90 1.10
CA ARG A 29 0.45 -7.89 0.38
C ARG A 29 1.32 -6.67 0.11
N PHE A 30 1.15 -6.06 -1.05
CA PHE A 30 1.72 -4.74 -1.36
C PHE A 30 0.60 -3.71 -1.54
N ARG A 31 0.95 -2.42 -1.52
CA ARG A 31 -0.02 -1.37 -1.88
C ARG A 31 0.65 -0.15 -2.46
N PHE A 32 -0.06 0.52 -3.38
CA PHE A 32 0.24 1.89 -3.78
C PHE A 32 -0.83 2.82 -3.19
N PRO A 33 -0.48 3.69 -2.22
CA PRO A 33 -1.47 4.50 -1.50
C PRO A 33 -1.40 6.00 -1.84
N PRO A 34 -1.87 6.47 -3.01
CA PRO A 34 -1.87 7.89 -3.34
C PRO A 34 -3.00 8.65 -2.61
N GLU A 35 -2.74 9.90 -2.26
CA GLU A 35 -3.80 10.85 -1.88
C GLU A 35 -4.54 11.31 -3.16
N PRO A 36 -5.89 11.25 -3.22
CA PRO A 36 -6.64 11.65 -4.41
C PRO A 36 -6.89 13.17 -4.46
N ASN A 37 -5.82 13.96 -4.35
CA ASN A 37 -5.86 15.44 -4.33
C ASN A 37 -5.02 16.10 -5.44
N GLY A 38 -4.47 15.30 -6.36
CA GLY A 38 -3.66 15.76 -7.49
C GLY A 38 -3.41 14.68 -8.52
N TYR A 39 -2.89 15.09 -9.68
CA TYR A 39 -2.50 14.18 -10.76
C TYR A 39 -1.18 13.48 -10.44
N LEU A 40 -1.00 12.25 -10.93
CA LEU A 40 0.28 11.59 -10.81
C LEU A 40 1.32 12.25 -11.73
N HIS A 41 2.53 12.43 -11.21
CA HIS A 41 3.70 12.82 -12.00
C HIS A 41 4.75 11.69 -12.01
N ILE A 42 5.81 11.86 -12.80
CA ILE A 42 6.90 10.88 -12.96
C ILE A 42 7.50 10.37 -11.63
N GLY A 43 7.51 11.19 -10.58
CA GLY A 43 7.95 10.78 -9.24
C GLY A 43 7.18 9.59 -8.66
N HIS A 44 5.90 9.43 -9.01
CA HIS A 44 5.08 8.30 -8.57
C HIS A 44 5.38 7.01 -9.31
N VAL A 45 5.91 7.09 -10.54
CA VAL A 45 6.19 5.90 -11.38
C VAL A 45 7.14 4.95 -10.67
N LYS A 46 8.12 5.47 -9.92
CA LYS A 46 9.04 4.62 -9.13
C LYS A 46 8.28 3.82 -8.06
N ALA A 47 7.38 4.46 -7.32
CA ALA A 47 6.61 3.80 -6.26
C ALA A 47 5.60 2.79 -6.82
N ILE A 48 4.96 3.13 -7.95
CA ILE A 48 4.06 2.23 -8.69
C ILE A 48 4.85 1.02 -9.15
N ALA A 49 5.89 1.22 -9.97
CA ALA A 49 6.68 0.13 -10.53
C ALA A 49 7.26 -0.77 -9.45
N LEU A 50 7.76 -0.21 -8.34
CA LEU A 50 8.25 -1.00 -7.21
C LEU A 50 7.17 -1.90 -6.62
N ASN A 51 6.03 -1.36 -6.21
CA ASN A 51 4.99 -2.15 -5.53
C ASN A 51 4.37 -3.19 -6.47
N PHE A 52 4.06 -2.82 -7.71
CA PHE A 52 3.45 -3.74 -8.67
C PHE A 52 4.41 -4.81 -9.17
N ASN A 53 5.70 -4.49 -9.38
CA ASN A 53 6.68 -5.51 -9.76
C ASN A 53 7.02 -6.45 -8.60
N LEU A 54 7.02 -5.97 -7.34
CA LEU A 54 7.13 -6.84 -6.17
C LEU A 54 5.93 -7.79 -6.08
N GLY A 55 4.71 -7.29 -6.29
CA GLY A 55 3.51 -8.13 -6.37
C GLY A 55 3.62 -9.22 -7.44
N LYS A 56 4.09 -8.88 -8.64
CA LYS A 56 4.35 -9.85 -9.72
C LYS A 56 5.43 -10.87 -9.34
N ARG A 57 6.56 -10.41 -8.77
CA ARG A 57 7.69 -11.28 -8.39
C ARG A 57 7.31 -12.31 -7.34
N PHE A 58 6.61 -11.89 -6.31
CA PHE A 58 6.25 -12.74 -5.17
C PHE A 58 4.86 -13.38 -5.30
N ASN A 59 4.21 -13.22 -6.46
CA ASN A 59 2.83 -13.65 -6.72
C ASN A 59 1.86 -13.23 -5.60
N ALA A 60 2.00 -11.98 -5.16
CA ALA A 60 1.26 -11.41 -4.04
C ALA A 60 0.37 -10.25 -4.54
N PRO A 61 -0.86 -10.11 -4.02
CA PRO A 61 -1.76 -9.08 -4.49
C PRO A 61 -1.31 -7.68 -4.07
N VAL A 62 -1.58 -6.72 -4.95
CA VAL A 62 -1.25 -5.30 -4.76
C VAL A 62 -2.55 -4.51 -4.71
N ASN A 63 -2.78 -3.82 -3.60
CA ASN A 63 -3.97 -2.99 -3.44
C ASN A 63 -3.70 -1.56 -3.94
N LEU A 64 -4.65 -1.00 -4.69
CA LEU A 64 -4.71 0.43 -4.92
C LEU A 64 -5.57 1.03 -3.81
N ARG A 65 -4.94 1.79 -2.90
CA ARG A 65 -5.63 2.35 -1.74
C ARG A 65 -5.62 3.87 -1.80
N PHE A 66 -6.76 4.49 -1.99
CA PHE A 66 -6.82 5.95 -1.89
C PHE A 66 -6.68 6.36 -0.43
N ASP A 67 -5.72 7.23 -0.13
CA ASP A 67 -5.57 7.83 1.20
C ASP A 67 -6.47 9.07 1.30
N ASP A 68 -7.78 8.81 1.34
CA ASP A 68 -8.86 9.78 1.23
C ASP A 68 -9.34 10.29 2.61
N THR A 69 -8.39 10.75 3.42
CA THR A 69 -8.66 11.19 4.80
C THR A 69 -8.97 12.69 4.92
N ASN A 70 -8.82 13.45 3.84
CA ASN A 70 -9.00 14.89 3.76
C ASN A 70 -10.19 15.29 2.85
N PRO A 71 -11.40 15.42 3.41
CA PRO A 71 -12.61 15.63 2.62
C PRO A 71 -12.64 16.95 1.84
N ALA A 72 -11.75 17.91 2.14
CA ALA A 72 -11.73 19.23 1.50
C ALA A 72 -10.91 19.29 0.20
N LYS A 73 -10.00 18.33 -0.03
CA LYS A 73 -9.06 18.37 -1.15
C LYS A 73 -9.25 17.24 -2.16
N GLU A 74 -10.14 16.33 -1.86
CA GLU A 74 -10.27 15.07 -2.59
C GLU A 74 -11.38 15.14 -3.63
N SER A 75 -11.12 14.57 -4.80
CA SER A 75 -12.05 14.59 -5.92
C SER A 75 -12.07 13.25 -6.63
N LEU A 76 -13.28 12.86 -7.06
CA LEU A 76 -13.48 11.70 -7.93
C LEU A 76 -12.71 11.84 -9.25
N GLU A 77 -12.44 13.07 -9.70
CA GLU A 77 -11.57 13.37 -10.84
C GLU A 77 -10.17 12.76 -10.65
N PHE A 78 -9.55 13.01 -9.50
CA PHE A 78 -8.20 12.51 -9.21
C PHE A 78 -8.17 10.99 -9.03
N VAL A 79 -9.21 10.42 -8.40
CA VAL A 79 -9.38 8.95 -8.30
C VAL A 79 -9.38 8.32 -9.70
N ASN A 80 -10.17 8.86 -10.63
CA ASN A 80 -10.26 8.33 -11.99
C ASN A 80 -8.98 8.54 -12.79
N ALA A 81 -8.31 9.69 -12.63
CA ALA A 81 -7.04 9.98 -13.29
C ALA A 81 -5.95 9.01 -12.82
N ILE A 82 -5.79 8.83 -11.51
CA ILE A 82 -4.84 7.89 -10.90
C ILE A 82 -5.07 6.46 -11.43
N LYS A 83 -6.32 6.00 -11.47
CA LYS A 83 -6.66 4.67 -12.01
C LYS A 83 -6.26 4.53 -13.47
N SER A 84 -6.56 5.55 -14.28
CA SER A 84 -6.23 5.56 -15.71
C SER A 84 -4.72 5.54 -15.94
N ASP A 85 -3.95 6.31 -15.17
CA ASP A 85 -2.48 6.35 -15.28
C ASP A 85 -1.84 5.00 -14.92
N ILE A 86 -2.32 4.34 -13.85
CA ILE A 86 -1.82 3.03 -13.44
C ILE A 86 -2.13 1.97 -14.51
N GLN A 87 -3.35 1.98 -15.06
CA GLN A 87 -3.74 1.10 -16.16
C GLN A 87 -2.94 1.39 -17.44
N TRP A 88 -2.70 2.67 -17.76
CA TRP A 88 -1.88 3.09 -18.89
C TRP A 88 -0.43 2.59 -18.78
N LEU A 89 0.12 2.54 -17.56
CA LEU A 89 1.42 1.92 -17.27
C LEU A 89 1.43 0.38 -17.39
N GLY A 90 0.28 -0.27 -17.63
CA GLY A 90 0.17 -1.72 -17.77
C GLY A 90 0.13 -2.48 -16.45
N TYR A 91 -0.32 -1.83 -15.38
CA TYR A 91 -0.50 -2.44 -14.07
C TYR A 91 -1.97 -2.62 -13.71
N GLU A 92 -2.26 -3.68 -12.95
CA GLU A 92 -3.57 -4.01 -12.44
C GLU A 92 -3.46 -4.23 -10.93
N TRP A 93 -4.44 -3.72 -10.17
CA TRP A 93 -4.54 -3.93 -8.73
C TRP A 93 -5.54 -5.04 -8.42
N ALA A 94 -5.31 -5.74 -7.30
CA ALA A 94 -6.19 -6.81 -6.84
C ALA A 94 -7.47 -6.26 -6.20
N GLU A 95 -7.33 -5.22 -5.39
CA GLU A 95 -8.45 -4.57 -4.71
C GLU A 95 -8.28 -3.05 -4.74
N GLU A 96 -9.41 -2.37 -4.93
CA GLU A 96 -9.54 -0.94 -4.72
C GLU A 96 -10.05 -0.71 -3.29
N ARG A 97 -9.35 0.14 -2.53
CA ARG A 97 -9.66 0.40 -1.11
C ARG A 97 -9.64 1.91 -0.85
N TYR A 98 -10.40 2.35 0.13
CA TYR A 98 -10.44 3.75 0.58
C TYR A 98 -10.05 3.79 2.07
N ALA A 99 -9.22 4.76 2.46
CA ALA A 99 -8.85 4.96 3.86
C ALA A 99 -10.07 5.36 4.70
N SER A 100 -11.00 6.12 4.12
CA SER A 100 -12.24 6.56 4.73
C SER A 100 -13.17 5.42 5.15
N ASP A 101 -13.18 4.30 4.41
CA ASP A 101 -13.94 3.08 4.76
C ASP A 101 -13.52 2.50 6.13
N TYR A 102 -12.33 2.85 6.62
CA TYR A 102 -11.81 2.38 7.91
C TYR A 102 -12.01 3.37 9.05
N PHE A 103 -12.68 4.51 8.86
CA PHE A 103 -12.83 5.52 9.91
C PHE A 103 -13.47 5.00 11.20
N ASP A 104 -14.52 4.18 11.10
CA ASP A 104 -15.15 3.58 12.28
C ASP A 104 -14.16 2.69 13.06
N GLN A 105 -13.36 1.89 12.34
CA GLN A 105 -12.36 1.02 12.95
C GLN A 105 -11.20 1.82 13.57
N LEU A 106 -10.74 2.88 12.89
CA LEU A 106 -9.71 3.78 13.39
C LEU A 106 -10.17 4.51 14.65
N PHE A 107 -11.44 4.96 14.67
CA PHE A 107 -12.04 5.58 15.84
C PHE A 107 -12.17 4.59 17.00
N ALA A 108 -12.63 3.37 16.75
CA ALA A 108 -12.70 2.32 17.77
C ALA A 108 -11.33 2.03 18.40
N TRP A 109 -10.28 1.91 17.58
CA TRP A 109 -8.90 1.75 18.09
C TRP A 109 -8.42 2.95 18.89
N ALA A 110 -8.78 4.17 18.49
CA ALA A 110 -8.45 5.37 19.27
C ALA A 110 -9.13 5.35 20.65
N GLN A 111 -10.38 4.90 20.74
CA GLN A 111 -11.08 4.75 22.02
C GLN A 111 -10.46 3.66 22.90
N GLU A 112 -10.10 2.51 22.32
CA GLU A 112 -9.41 1.43 23.02
C GLU A 112 -8.07 1.90 23.57
N TYR A 113 -7.28 2.58 22.73
CA TYR A 113 -6.00 3.17 23.11
C TYR A 113 -6.16 4.15 24.28
N TYR A 114 -7.12 5.09 24.19
CA TYR A 114 -7.38 6.05 25.27
C TYR A 114 -7.80 5.37 26.58
N SER A 115 -8.65 4.34 26.50
CA SER A 115 -9.09 3.57 27.67
C SER A 115 -7.93 2.83 28.33
N SER A 116 -7.00 2.29 27.53
CA SER A 116 -5.80 1.61 28.04
C SER A 116 -4.88 2.55 28.83
N LEU A 117 -4.82 3.84 28.46
CA LEU A 117 -4.03 4.86 29.15
C LEU A 117 -4.68 5.33 30.47
N SER A 118 -6.01 5.40 30.53
CA SER A 118 -6.73 5.76 31.76
C SER A 118 -6.55 4.72 32.86
N ASN A 119 -6.53 3.43 32.49
CA ASN A 119 -6.25 2.32 33.42
C ASN A 119 -4.81 2.34 33.97
N PHE A 120 -3.88 3.05 33.30
CA PHE A 120 -2.51 3.25 33.78
C PHE A 120 -2.37 4.37 34.83
N LYS A 121 -3.38 5.25 34.98
CA LYS A 121 -3.35 6.36 35.94
C LYS A 121 -3.97 6.03 37.31
N GLU A 122 -4.61 4.86 37.46
CA GLU A 122 -5.22 4.41 38.72
C GLU A 122 -4.36 3.38 39.49
N VAL A 123 -3.08 3.21 39.13
CA VAL A 123 -2.10 2.35 39.83
C VAL A 123 -0.99 3.19 40.44
#